data_AF-A0A5F2I160-F1
#
_entry.id   AF-A0A5F2I160-F1
#
_cell.length_a   1.000
_cell.length_b   1.000
_cell.length_c   1.000
_cell.angle_alpha   90.00
_cell.angle_beta   90.00
_cell.angle_gamma   90.00
#
_symmetry.space_group_name_H-M   'P 1'
#
loop_
_entity.id
_entity.type
_entity.pdbx_description
1 polymer ?
#
loop_
_entity_poly.entity_id
_entity_poly.type
_entity_poly.pdbx_seq_one_letter_code
_entity_poly.pdbx_strand_id
1 'polypeptide(L)'
;MRIEFETNEFPLFHPQSVDDLKDPCPVFDGSRWHVFGSSGTVTTETWKILHATAPELRGPWTEHDAIQLAVHGSGVAAPGVIHEAGVFHMFIQTEFMKS
;
A
#
# COMPACT_ATOMS: atom_id res chain seq x y z
N MET A 1 10.33 -9.25 23.08
CA MET A 1 10.67 -9.96 21.83
C MET A 1 11.79 -9.19 21.15
N ARG A 2 12.90 -9.85 20.80
CA ARG A 2 13.99 -9.25 20.00
C ARG A 2 13.92 -9.91 18.63
N ILE A 3 13.78 -9.11 17.58
CA ILE A 3 13.80 -9.59 16.19
C ILE A 3 15.24 -9.42 15.70
N GLU A 4 15.82 -10.49 15.13
CA GLU A 4 17.11 -10.44 14.45
C GLU A 4 16.85 -10.43 12.94
N PHE A 5 17.46 -9.49 12.24
CA PHE A 5 17.34 -9.35 10.78
C PHE A 5 18.60 -9.94 10.14
N GLU A 6 18.41 -10.82 9.15
CA GLU A 6 19.53 -11.39 8.38
C GLU A 6 20.16 -10.33 7.46
N THR A 7 19.32 -9.55 6.78
CA THR A 7 19.74 -8.45 5.90
C THR A 7 18.87 -7.21 6.11
N ASN A 8 19.42 -6.04 5.75
CA ASN A 8 18.74 -4.75 5.80
C ASN A 8 18.57 -4.21 4.38
N GLU A 9 17.47 -4.56 3.70
CA GLU A 9 17.23 -4.23 2.29
C GLU A 9 16.13 -3.18 2.15
N PHE A 10 16.55 -1.96 1.80
CA PHE A 10 15.67 -0.81 1.63
C PHE A 10 16.11 0.10 0.46
N PRO A 11 15.15 0.67 -0.30
CA PRO A 11 13.73 0.35 -0.31
C PRO A 11 13.45 -0.96 -1.07
N LEU A 12 12.49 -1.75 -0.59
CA LEU A 12 12.02 -2.95 -1.31
C LEU A 12 11.17 -2.60 -2.53
N PHE A 13 10.54 -1.43 -2.51
CA PHE A 13 9.82 -0.83 -3.63
C PHE A 13 9.92 0.70 -3.51
N HIS A 14 10.18 1.39 -4.63
CA HIS A 14 10.22 2.84 -4.70
C HIS A 14 9.25 3.32 -5.81
N PRO A 15 8.17 4.04 -5.46
CA PRO A 15 7.18 4.46 -6.45
C PRO A 15 7.79 5.45 -7.43
N GLN A 16 7.35 5.41 -8.69
CA GLN A 16 7.74 6.33 -9.76
C GLN A 16 6.65 7.35 -10.05
N SER A 17 5.39 7.00 -9.77
CA SER A 17 4.21 7.81 -10.09
C SER A 17 3.83 8.84 -9.01
N VAL A 18 4.40 8.75 -7.81
CA VAL A 18 4.08 9.61 -6.66
C VAL A 18 5.34 9.95 -5.88
N ASP A 19 5.32 11.09 -5.18
CA ASP A 19 6.45 11.55 -4.34
C ASP A 19 6.64 10.66 -3.10
N ASP A 20 5.54 10.29 -2.46
CA ASP A 20 5.53 9.54 -1.20
C ASP A 20 4.68 8.27 -1.30
N LEU A 21 5.20 7.18 -0.75
CA LEU A 21 4.44 5.98 -0.37
C LEU A 21 4.64 5.71 1.12
N LYS A 22 3.53 5.66 1.86
CA LYS A 22 3.50 5.36 3.30
C LYS A 22 2.63 4.14 3.56
N ASP A 23 2.79 3.59 4.76
CA ASP A 23 1.98 2.47 5.26
C ASP A 23 1.90 1.28 4.27
N PRO A 24 3.06 0.75 3.81
CA PRO A 24 3.05 -0.32 2.81
C PRO A 24 2.38 -1.57 3.38
N CYS A 25 1.41 -2.10 2.64
CA CYS A 25 0.67 -3.31 2.94
C CYS A 25 0.98 -4.36 1.85
N PRO A 26 2.03 -5.18 2.04
CA PRO A 26 2.30 -6.31 1.17
C PRO A 26 1.33 -7.46 1.45
N VAL A 27 0.77 -8.06 0.40
CA VAL A 27 -0.09 -9.24 0.48
C VAL A 27 0.21 -10.18 -0.68
N PHE A 28 0.22 -11.48 -0.41
CA PHE A 28 0.39 -12.53 -1.42
C PHE A 28 -0.98 -13.11 -1.77
N ASP A 29 -1.31 -13.17 -3.06
CA ASP A 29 -2.63 -13.65 -3.52
C ASP A 29 -2.67 -15.17 -3.82
N GLY A 30 -1.56 -15.87 -3.62
CA GLY A 30 -1.38 -17.27 -4.02
C GLY A 30 -0.61 -17.44 -5.32
N SER A 31 -0.45 -16.38 -6.11
CA SER A 31 0.30 -16.37 -7.37
C SER A 31 1.37 -15.28 -7.44
N ARG A 32 1.13 -14.10 -6.87
CA ARG A 32 2.03 -12.95 -6.93
C ARG A 32 1.89 -12.06 -5.71
N TRP A 33 2.88 -11.21 -5.51
CA TRP A 33 2.89 -10.18 -4.49
C TRP A 33 2.17 -8.93 -4.96
N HIS A 34 1.42 -8.33 -4.06
CA HIS A 34 0.81 -7.03 -4.20
C HIS A 34 1.35 -6.14 -3.08
N VAL A 35 1.55 -4.85 -3.37
CA VAL A 35 1.75 -3.84 -2.34
C VAL A 35 0.70 -2.75 -2.54
N PHE A 36 0.01 -2.43 -1.45
CA PHE A 36 -0.88 -1.28 -1.35
C PHE A 36 -0.26 -0.26 -0.39
N GLY A 37 -0.55 1.02 -0.54
CA GLY A 37 -0.11 2.00 0.44
C GLY A 37 -0.70 3.38 0.24
N SER A 38 -0.59 4.21 1.27
CA SER A 38 -0.99 5.62 1.24
C SER A 38 -0.04 6.37 0.30
N SER A 39 -0.58 6.89 -0.79
CA SER A 39 0.18 7.62 -1.81
C SER A 39 -0.40 9.00 -2.04
N GLY A 40 0.46 9.98 -2.28
CA GLY A 40 0.02 11.36 -2.45
C GLY A 40 1.12 12.33 -2.07
N THR A 41 0.71 13.49 -1.58
CA THR A 41 1.65 14.51 -1.12
C THR A 41 1.13 15.12 0.18
N VAL A 42 2.05 15.35 1.11
CA VAL A 42 1.78 16.09 2.35
C VAL A 42 1.36 17.53 2.09
N THR A 43 1.59 18.06 0.89
CA THR A 43 1.28 19.46 0.54
C THR A 43 -0.21 19.72 0.32
N THR A 44 -0.93 18.75 -0.25
CA THR A 44 -2.36 18.89 -0.57
C THR A 44 -3.25 18.01 0.32
N GLU A 45 -2.63 17.20 1.18
CA GLU A 45 -3.30 16.20 2.03
C GLU A 45 -4.28 15.29 1.27
N THR A 46 -4.09 15.16 -0.05
CA THR A 46 -4.90 14.30 -0.90
C THR A 46 -4.21 12.97 -1.01
N TRP A 47 -4.77 11.96 -0.34
CA TRP A 47 -4.24 10.61 -0.33
C TRP A 47 -5.07 9.68 -1.22
N LYS A 48 -4.37 8.81 -1.94
CA LYS A 48 -4.91 7.73 -2.75
C LYS A 48 -4.24 6.43 -2.34
N ILE A 49 -4.84 5.30 -2.70
CA ILE A 49 -4.19 4.01 -2.49
C ILE A 49 -3.41 3.64 -3.74
N LEU A 50 -2.08 3.59 -3.63
CA LEU A 50 -1.22 3.05 -4.67
C LEU A 50 -1.36 1.53 -4.72
N HIS A 51 -1.14 0.95 -5.90
CA HIS A 51 -1.06 -0.49 -6.09
C HIS A 51 0.12 -0.84 -6.99
N ALA A 52 0.94 -1.78 -6.57
CA ALA A 52 1.95 -2.41 -7.43
C ALA A 52 1.96 -3.93 -7.23
N THR A 53 2.46 -4.67 -8.21
CA THR A 53 2.60 -6.14 -8.14
C THR A 53 3.98 -6.61 -8.52
N ALA A 54 4.41 -7.73 -7.95
CA ALA A 54 5.66 -8.40 -8.29
C ALA A 54 5.50 -9.93 -8.28
N PRO A 55 6.27 -10.66 -9.11
CA PRO A 55 6.28 -12.13 -9.05
C PRO A 55 6.94 -12.64 -7.76
N GLU A 56 7.91 -11.90 -7.22
CA GLU A 56 8.63 -12.23 -5.99
C GLU A 56 8.57 -11.06 -5.00
N LEU A 57 8.80 -11.34 -3.71
CA LEU A 57 8.75 -10.33 -2.66
C LEU A 57 9.73 -9.16 -2.92
N ARG A 58 10.87 -9.45 -3.56
CA ARG A 58 11.90 -8.44 -3.86
C ARG A 58 11.68 -7.74 -5.21
N GLY A 59 10.57 -8.00 -5.90
CA GLY A 59 10.30 -7.48 -7.23
C GLY A 59 10.53 -8.51 -8.35
N PRO A 60 10.68 -8.06 -9.61
CA PRO A 60 10.53 -6.67 -10.05
C PRO A 60 9.09 -6.17 -9.82
N TRP A 61 8.96 -4.97 -9.25
CA TRP A 61 7.68 -4.34 -8.99
C TRP A 61 7.17 -3.60 -10.22
N THR A 62 5.91 -3.83 -10.57
CA THR A 62 5.17 -3.12 -11.62
C THR A 62 4.09 -2.28 -10.96
N GLU A 63 4.17 -0.96 -11.10
CA GLU A 63 3.14 -0.02 -10.65
C GLU A 63 1.90 -0.07 -11.54
N HIS A 64 0.74 0.04 -10.90
CA HIS A 64 -0.57 0.16 -11.54
C HIS A 64 -1.17 1.53 -11.23
N ASP A 65 -2.27 1.84 -11.91
CA ASP A 65 -3.07 3.02 -11.58
C ASP A 65 -3.54 2.96 -10.12
N ALA A 66 -3.58 4.14 -9.47
CA ALA A 66 -4.08 4.25 -8.11
C ALA A 66 -5.53 3.75 -8.00
N ILE A 67 -5.83 3.06 -6.91
CA ILE A 67 -7.15 2.49 -6.66
C ILE A 67 -8.15 3.62 -6.42
N GLN A 68 -9.21 3.61 -7.22
CA GLN A 68 -10.35 4.48 -7.01
C GLN A 68 -11.30 3.83 -6.02
N LEU A 69 -11.38 4.38 -4.83
CA LEU A 69 -12.31 3.92 -3.81
C LEU A 69 -13.58 4.77 -3.83
N ALA A 70 -14.73 4.13 -3.75
CA ALA A 70 -16.03 4.79 -3.62
C ALA A 70 -16.27 5.28 -2.17
N VAL A 71 -15.28 5.97 -1.60
CA VAL A 71 -15.34 6.55 -0.26
C VAL A 71 -15.34 8.07 -0.34
N HIS A 72 -16.05 8.72 0.58
CA HIS A 72 -16.11 10.18 0.68
C HIS A 72 -15.19 10.66 1.81
N GLY A 73 -14.52 11.79 1.62
CA GLY A 73 -13.56 12.38 2.57
C GLY A 73 -12.14 12.45 2.00
N SER A 74 -11.26 13.19 2.68
CA SER A 74 -9.86 13.38 2.24
C SER A 74 -8.88 12.40 2.89
N GLY A 75 -9.24 11.83 4.04
CA GLY A 75 -8.35 11.01 4.87
C GLY A 75 -8.26 9.54 4.48
N VAL A 76 -8.13 9.20 3.20
CA VAL A 76 -8.05 7.81 2.71
C VAL A 76 -6.60 7.29 2.82
N ALA A 77 -6.30 6.50 3.85
CA ALA A 77 -4.93 6.09 4.15
C ALA A 77 -4.83 4.74 4.88
N ALA A 78 -3.60 4.31 5.12
CA ALA A 78 -3.20 3.15 5.92
C ALA A 78 -3.99 1.88 5.58
N PRO A 79 -3.87 1.38 4.33
CA PRO A 79 -4.61 0.19 3.93
C PRO A 79 -4.11 -1.04 4.71
N GLY A 80 -5.05 -1.83 5.23
CA GLY A 80 -4.83 -3.22 5.60
C GLY A 80 -5.53 -4.11 4.59
N VAL A 81 -4.84 -5.08 4.00
CA VAL A 81 -5.42 -5.94 2.97
C VAL A 81 -5.15 -7.40 3.28
N ILE A 82 -6.19 -8.23 3.16
CA ILE A 82 -6.08 -9.69 3.13
C ILE A 82 -6.62 -10.23 1.81
N HIS A 83 -6.11 -11.38 1.39
CA HIS A 83 -6.63 -12.11 0.25
C HIS A 83 -7.20 -13.45 0.73
N GLU A 84 -8.49 -13.69 0.47
CA GLU A 84 -9.19 -14.90 0.85
C GLU A 84 -10.13 -15.33 -0.28
N ALA A 85 -10.12 -16.62 -0.62
CA ALA A 85 -11.02 -17.22 -1.62
C ALA A 85 -11.08 -16.48 -2.98
N GLY A 86 -9.97 -15.89 -3.43
CA GLY A 86 -9.89 -15.14 -4.68
C GLY A 86 -10.36 -13.68 -4.60
N VAL A 87 -10.57 -13.16 -3.39
CA VAL A 87 -11.06 -11.80 -3.13
C VAL A 87 -10.09 -11.04 -2.24
N PHE A 88 -9.80 -9.80 -2.60
CA PHE A 88 -9.08 -8.87 -1.73
C PHE A 88 -10.07 -8.13 -0.83
N HIS A 89 -9.85 -8.21 0.48
CA HIS A 89 -10.61 -7.47 1.48
C HIS A 89 -9.72 -6.35 2.02
N MET A 90 -10.11 -5.10 1.73
CA MET A 90 -9.38 -3.91 2.15
C MET A 90 -10.08 -3.24 3.32
N PHE A 91 -9.33 -3.05 4.40
CA PHE A 91 -9.63 -2.23 5.55
C PHE A 91 -8.90 -0.91 5.36
N ILE A 92 -9.59 0.21 5.52
CA ILE A 92 -8.99 1.50 5.24
C ILE A 92 -9.31 2.47 6.36
N GLN A 93 -8.30 3.25 6.73
CA GLN A 93 -8.53 4.40 7.58
C GLN A 93 -9.15 5.51 6.74
N THR A 94 -10.27 6.04 7.23
CA THR A 94 -10.87 7.30 6.75
C THR A 94 -10.68 8.39 7.82
N GLU A 95 -10.91 9.66 7.48
CA GLU A 95 -10.97 10.86 8.35
C GLU A 95 -10.40 10.70 9.78
N PHE A 96 -9.22 11.28 10.06
CA PHE A 96 -8.70 11.43 11.43
C PHE A 96 -9.32 12.67 12.10
N MET A 97 -10.65 12.78 12.11
CA MET A 97 -11.30 13.90 12.80
C MET A 97 -11.20 13.66 14.30
N LYS A 98 -10.31 14.39 14.99
CA LYS A 98 -10.47 14.63 16.42
C LYS A 98 -11.81 15.34 16.60
N SER A 99 -12.74 14.69 17.29
CA SER A 99 -13.91 15.35 17.88
C SER A 99 -13.48 16.48 18.81
#